data_AF-A0A6G4ADP8-F1
#
_entry.id   AF-A0A6G4ADP8-F1
#
_cell.length_a   1.000
_cell.length_b   1.000
_cell.length_c   1.000
_cell.angle_alpha   90.00
_cell.angle_beta   90.00
_cell.angle_gamma   90.00
#
_symmetry.space_group_name_H-M   'P 1'
#
loop_
_entity.id
_entity.type
_entity.pdbx_description
1 polymer ?
#
loop_
_entity_poly.entity_id
_entity_poly.type
_entity_poly.pdbx_seq_one_letter_code
_entity_poly.pdbx_strand_id
1 'polypeptide(L)'
;MDLTAAVDVIRAPLGEILPRVSAALSEAIAHRAVAELSGNCPHSPFKTHGDPPGDPGTAITTAEMAALVPMARAGGTWQGRAWLAGAEVPVLAVYSDATARGALLVLVRTVETPVPAGALAAARALWDLVTAHRDRMAAEALPGALGQSRAAAAARATAIAELVDAHGAALSALLGVLRDRDLDDRTARARAVDLAVGALAELRARTDRDQALVEEPAGDAFARLAESLRPELRGLSVRLDLGPPGTEEGADRLLAADVANTARAVVRAVVHAMLNEQGPGQDGAPRPVRRVHIGWKVGEGELRATVRDDGPGVLRRTALDARRVGERLAVLGGRLDVDAVPEWGTTVTATVPLGPPQPAREDPLDVLGARELEVLEQLARGRRNRQIAQELHISESTVKFHVANILEKLGVTSRGEAAALAHTWGATGS
;
A
#
# COMPACT_ATOMS: atom_id res chain seq x y z
N MET A 1 -20.95 -23.42 -19.38
CA MET A 1 -19.96 -23.10 -18.33
C MET A 1 -20.43 -23.74 -17.05
N ASP A 2 -19.54 -24.44 -16.36
CA ASP A 2 -19.83 -25.02 -15.05
C ASP A 2 -19.90 -23.92 -13.97
N LEU A 3 -20.90 -23.97 -13.10
CA LEU A 3 -21.05 -23.07 -11.95
C LEU A 3 -19.85 -23.17 -11.01
N THR A 4 -19.21 -24.33 -10.94
CA THR A 4 -18.01 -24.57 -10.13
C THR A 4 -16.86 -23.65 -10.56
N ALA A 5 -16.61 -23.53 -11.87
CA ALA A 5 -15.56 -22.67 -12.41
C ALA A 5 -15.82 -21.17 -12.11
N ALA A 6 -17.08 -20.72 -12.15
CA ALA A 6 -17.43 -19.35 -11.81
C ALA A 6 -17.19 -19.03 -10.32
N VAL A 7 -17.47 -19.98 -9.42
CA VAL A 7 -17.20 -19.84 -7.98
C VAL A 7 -15.69 -19.80 -7.71
N ASP A 8 -14.91 -20.64 -8.38
CA ASP A 8 -13.46 -20.67 -8.24
C ASP A 8 -12.80 -19.37 -8.70
N VAL A 9 -13.31 -18.76 -9.77
CA VAL A 9 -12.87 -17.44 -10.25
C VAL A 9 -13.12 -16.34 -9.20
N ILE A 10 -14.30 -16.33 -8.57
CA ILE A 10 -14.67 -15.28 -7.61
C ILE A 10 -13.93 -15.41 -6.28
N ARG A 11 -13.62 -16.63 -5.85
CA ARG A 11 -12.91 -16.89 -4.59
C ARG A 11 -11.39 -16.67 -4.69
N ALA A 12 -10.88 -16.50 -5.91
CA ALA A 12 -9.47 -16.26 -6.17
C ALA A 12 -8.97 -14.92 -5.59
N PRO A 13 -7.68 -14.85 -5.18
CA PRO A 13 -7.02 -13.56 -4.95
C PRO A 13 -7.14 -12.62 -6.16
N LEU A 14 -7.25 -11.30 -5.94
CA LEU A 14 -7.47 -10.31 -7.01
C LEU A 14 -6.44 -10.35 -8.15
N GLY A 15 -5.20 -10.76 -7.85
CA GLY A 15 -4.13 -10.96 -8.84
C GLY A 15 -4.35 -12.18 -9.74
N GLU A 16 -5.09 -13.18 -9.29
CA GLU A 16 -5.26 -14.46 -9.97
C GLU A 16 -6.62 -14.60 -10.68
N ILE A 17 -7.51 -13.62 -10.54
CA ILE A 17 -8.84 -13.63 -11.18
C ILE A 17 -8.71 -13.69 -12.71
N LEU A 18 -7.89 -12.82 -13.33
CA LEU A 18 -7.77 -12.76 -14.79
C LEU A 18 -7.17 -14.07 -15.39
N PRO A 19 -6.11 -14.66 -14.80
CA PRO A 19 -5.67 -16.01 -15.17
C PRO A 19 -6.77 -17.08 -15.08
N ARG A 20 -7.58 -17.08 -14.00
CA ARG A 20 -8.66 -18.05 -13.85
C ARG A 20 -9.83 -17.81 -14.81
N VAL A 21 -10.14 -16.55 -15.14
CA VAL A 21 -11.12 -16.22 -16.19
C VAL A 21 -10.63 -16.77 -17.53
N SER A 22 -9.36 -16.57 -17.87
CA SER A 22 -8.75 -17.14 -19.09
C SER A 22 -8.89 -18.66 -19.12
N ALA A 23 -8.50 -19.35 -18.04
CA ALA A 23 -8.61 -20.80 -17.93
C ALA A 23 -10.07 -21.30 -18.01
N ALA A 24 -11.02 -20.60 -17.40
CA ALA A 24 -12.44 -20.98 -17.44
C ALA A 24 -13.06 -20.80 -18.84
N LEU A 25 -12.51 -19.90 -19.66
CA LEU A 25 -13.00 -19.63 -21.01
C LEU A 25 -12.24 -20.42 -22.09
N SER A 26 -11.05 -20.95 -21.81
CA SER A 26 -10.18 -21.56 -22.82
C SER A 26 -10.78 -22.82 -23.46
N GLU A 27 -11.63 -23.55 -22.74
CA GLU A 27 -12.32 -24.74 -23.27
C GLU A 27 -13.36 -24.38 -24.35
N ALA A 28 -14.08 -23.27 -24.16
CA ALA A 28 -15.16 -22.84 -25.06
C ALA A 28 -14.71 -21.82 -26.11
N ILE A 29 -13.64 -21.07 -25.83
CA ILE A 29 -13.15 -19.97 -26.66
C ILE A 29 -11.62 -20.08 -26.71
N ALA A 30 -11.09 -20.59 -27.82
CA ALA A 30 -9.64 -20.67 -27.99
C ALA A 30 -9.00 -19.27 -28.12
N HIS A 31 -8.08 -18.96 -27.22
CA HIS A 31 -7.37 -17.68 -27.14
C HIS A 31 -5.95 -17.88 -26.60
N ARG A 32 -5.04 -16.96 -26.95
CA ARG A 32 -3.64 -16.98 -26.50
C ARG A 32 -3.33 -15.97 -25.40
N ALA A 33 -4.13 -14.91 -25.32
CA ALA A 33 -4.04 -13.90 -24.27
C ALA A 33 -5.41 -13.32 -23.94
N VAL A 34 -5.52 -12.79 -22.74
CA VAL A 34 -6.64 -11.97 -22.29
C VAL A 34 -6.14 -10.64 -21.77
N ALA A 35 -6.93 -9.59 -21.99
CA ALA A 35 -6.69 -8.26 -21.49
C ALA A 35 -7.96 -7.72 -20.84
N GLU A 36 -7.81 -7.08 -19.69
CA GLU A 36 -8.88 -6.47 -18.92
C GLU A 36 -8.67 -4.96 -18.87
N LEU A 37 -9.75 -4.20 -19.09
CA LEU A 37 -9.84 -2.78 -18.77
C LEU A 37 -11.01 -2.56 -17.79
N SER A 38 -10.67 -2.35 -16.52
CA SER A 38 -11.60 -2.13 -15.40
C SER A 38 -11.84 -0.64 -15.15
N GLY A 39 -13.11 -0.22 -15.07
CA GLY A 39 -13.48 1.13 -14.64
C GLY A 39 -13.28 1.40 -13.13
N ASN A 40 -13.05 0.36 -12.32
CA ASN A 40 -13.11 0.42 -10.85
C ASN A 40 -11.75 0.41 -10.13
N CYS A 41 -10.65 0.12 -10.81
CA CYS A 41 -9.32 0.04 -10.19
C CYS A 41 -8.47 1.29 -10.50
N PRO A 42 -8.30 2.24 -9.56
CA PRO A 42 -7.50 3.45 -9.80
C PRO A 42 -5.99 3.21 -9.84
N HIS A 43 -5.49 2.07 -9.33
CA HIS A 43 -4.04 1.77 -9.27
C HIS A 43 -3.54 0.93 -10.45
N SER A 44 -4.40 0.10 -11.06
CA SER A 44 -4.06 -0.74 -12.23
C SER A 44 -5.35 -1.05 -12.98
N PRO A 45 -5.90 -0.09 -13.75
CA PRO A 45 -7.15 -0.29 -14.48
C PRO A 45 -6.99 -1.30 -15.63
N PHE A 46 -5.76 -1.63 -15.99
CA PHE A 46 -5.41 -2.49 -17.08
C PHE A 46 -4.58 -3.68 -16.59
N LYS A 47 -4.92 -4.88 -17.06
CA LYS A 47 -4.19 -6.13 -16.77
C LYS A 47 -4.18 -7.02 -18.01
N THR A 48 -3.12 -7.80 -18.19
CA THR A 48 -3.00 -8.79 -19.25
C THR A 48 -2.56 -10.14 -18.69
N HIS A 49 -2.90 -11.21 -19.40
CA HIS A 49 -2.45 -12.57 -19.09
C HIS A 49 -2.32 -13.38 -20.38
N GLY A 50 -1.28 -14.21 -20.49
CA GLY A 50 -0.96 -15.01 -21.67
C GLY A 50 0.00 -14.32 -22.65
N ASP A 51 0.10 -14.86 -23.85
CA ASP A 51 1.10 -14.46 -24.85
C ASP A 51 0.57 -13.30 -25.73
N PRO A 52 1.22 -12.11 -25.68
CA PRO A 52 0.77 -10.97 -26.46
C PRO A 52 0.91 -11.24 -27.96
N PRO A 53 0.10 -10.54 -28.78
CA PRO A 53 -0.03 -10.92 -30.18
C PRO A 53 1.14 -10.60 -31.11
N GLY A 54 1.98 -9.61 -30.79
CA GLY A 54 3.05 -9.09 -31.62
C GLY A 54 4.44 -9.67 -31.32
N ASP A 55 5.47 -8.98 -31.79
CA ASP A 55 6.87 -9.37 -31.62
C ASP A 55 7.27 -9.40 -30.13
N PRO A 56 8.26 -10.22 -29.75
CA PRO A 56 8.78 -10.25 -28.38
C PRO A 56 9.16 -8.84 -27.89
N GLY A 57 8.58 -8.43 -26.76
CA GLY A 57 8.77 -7.09 -26.18
C GLY A 57 7.67 -6.08 -26.50
N THR A 58 6.70 -6.42 -27.36
CA THR A 58 5.47 -5.64 -27.55
C THR A 58 4.40 -6.02 -26.52
N ALA A 59 3.62 -5.04 -26.06
CA ALA A 59 2.57 -5.23 -25.08
C ALA A 59 1.27 -4.56 -25.54
N ILE A 60 0.14 -5.16 -25.17
CA ILE A 60 -1.18 -4.56 -25.37
C ILE A 60 -1.25 -3.30 -24.50
N THR A 61 -1.78 -2.22 -25.06
CA THR A 61 -1.88 -0.93 -24.38
C THR A 61 -3.32 -0.60 -23.96
N THR A 62 -3.46 0.27 -22.96
CA THR A 62 -4.76 0.81 -22.54
C THR A 62 -5.48 1.55 -23.68
N ALA A 63 -4.75 2.25 -24.55
CA ALA A 63 -5.33 2.99 -25.67
C ALA A 63 -5.96 2.06 -26.71
N GLU A 64 -5.25 0.97 -27.05
CA GLU A 64 -5.77 -0.08 -27.94
C GLU A 64 -7.04 -0.72 -27.37
N MET A 65 -7.07 -1.00 -26.06
CA MET A 65 -8.28 -1.51 -25.39
C MET A 65 -9.45 -0.53 -25.39
N ALA A 66 -9.17 0.75 -25.12
CA ALA A 66 -10.19 1.79 -25.07
C ALA A 66 -10.89 1.97 -26.43
N ALA A 67 -10.17 1.78 -27.54
CA ALA A 67 -10.72 1.83 -28.88
C ALA A 67 -11.79 0.76 -29.15
N LEU A 68 -11.76 -0.37 -28.43
CA LEU A 68 -12.71 -1.48 -28.57
C LEU A 68 -14.01 -1.28 -27.76
N VAL A 69 -14.03 -0.36 -26.80
CA VAL A 69 -15.17 -0.12 -25.92
C VAL A 69 -16.45 0.25 -26.68
N PRO A 70 -16.45 1.22 -27.63
CA PRO A 70 -17.68 1.59 -28.35
C PRO A 70 -18.27 0.42 -29.14
N MET A 71 -17.41 -0.43 -29.70
CA MET A 71 -17.81 -1.58 -30.52
C MET A 71 -18.48 -2.67 -29.66
N ALA A 72 -17.87 -2.99 -28.52
CA ALA A 72 -18.39 -4.02 -27.61
C ALA A 72 -19.63 -3.54 -26.83
N ARG A 73 -19.71 -2.25 -26.47
CA ARG A 73 -20.80 -1.70 -25.65
C ARG A 73 -22.16 -1.74 -26.33
N ALA A 74 -22.23 -1.62 -27.66
CA ALA A 74 -23.49 -1.62 -28.40
C ALA A 74 -24.27 -2.95 -28.30
N GLY A 75 -23.56 -4.08 -28.18
CA GLY A 75 -24.16 -5.42 -28.08
C GLY A 75 -23.75 -6.22 -26.84
N GLY A 76 -22.94 -5.64 -25.96
CA GLY A 76 -22.25 -6.30 -24.84
C GLY A 76 -21.18 -7.31 -25.25
N THR A 77 -21.10 -7.68 -26.52
CA THR A 77 -19.97 -8.42 -27.10
C THR A 77 -19.70 -7.90 -28.50
N TRP A 78 -18.45 -7.96 -28.92
CA TRP A 78 -18.03 -7.67 -30.28
C TRP A 78 -16.89 -8.62 -30.67
N GLN A 79 -16.95 -9.17 -31.88
CA GLN A 79 -15.88 -10.02 -32.41
C GLN A 79 -15.45 -9.49 -33.77
N GLY A 80 -14.15 -9.48 -34.03
CA GLY A 80 -13.59 -8.93 -35.25
C GLY A 80 -12.07 -8.91 -35.21
N ARG A 81 -11.46 -8.20 -36.16
CA ARG A 81 -10.00 -7.97 -36.17
C ARG A 81 -9.70 -6.62 -35.51
N ALA A 82 -8.68 -6.61 -34.66
CA ALA A 82 -8.23 -5.42 -33.95
C ALA A 82 -6.70 -5.33 -33.96
N TRP A 83 -6.18 -4.11 -33.99
CA TRP A 83 -4.75 -3.86 -33.86
C TRP A 83 -4.37 -3.86 -32.38
N LEU A 84 -3.60 -4.86 -31.95
CA LEU A 84 -3.13 -5.04 -30.57
C LEU A 84 -1.65 -5.37 -30.56
N ALA A 85 -0.86 -4.73 -29.69
CA ALA A 85 0.57 -4.98 -29.51
C ALA A 85 1.34 -4.99 -30.85
N GLY A 86 1.00 -4.08 -31.77
CA GLY A 86 1.66 -3.97 -33.07
C GLY A 86 1.24 -4.98 -34.15
N ALA A 87 0.22 -5.82 -33.91
CA ALA A 87 -0.28 -6.78 -34.88
C ALA A 87 -1.81 -6.74 -35.03
N GLU A 88 -2.32 -6.99 -36.24
CA GLU A 88 -3.75 -7.15 -36.46
C GLU A 88 -4.18 -8.60 -36.17
N VAL A 89 -5.06 -8.78 -35.19
CA VAL A 89 -5.43 -10.11 -34.67
C VAL A 89 -6.93 -10.28 -34.48
N PRO A 90 -7.45 -11.52 -34.57
CA PRO A 90 -8.83 -11.79 -34.23
C PRO A 90 -9.04 -11.64 -32.72
N VAL A 91 -10.08 -10.92 -32.33
CA VAL A 91 -10.42 -10.65 -30.93
C VAL A 91 -11.89 -10.92 -30.65
N LEU A 92 -12.17 -11.26 -29.40
CA LEU A 92 -13.49 -11.18 -28.82
C LEU A 92 -13.45 -10.17 -27.66
N ALA A 93 -14.18 -9.07 -27.82
CA ALA A 93 -14.41 -8.08 -26.78
C ALA A 93 -15.75 -8.36 -26.08
N VAL A 94 -15.73 -8.42 -24.76
CA VAL A 94 -16.89 -8.67 -23.90
C VAL A 94 -17.00 -7.48 -22.95
N TYR A 95 -18.10 -6.74 -23.07
CA TYR A 95 -18.35 -5.56 -22.26
C TYR A 95 -19.40 -5.87 -21.19
N SER A 96 -19.07 -5.53 -19.95
CA SER A 96 -19.99 -5.58 -18.83
C SER A 96 -20.49 -4.19 -18.48
N ASP A 97 -21.81 -4.04 -18.37
CA ASP A 97 -22.53 -2.89 -17.85
C ASP A 97 -23.13 -3.15 -16.45
N ALA A 98 -22.71 -4.23 -15.79
CA ALA A 98 -23.15 -4.60 -14.44
C ALA A 98 -22.82 -3.53 -13.38
N THR A 99 -22.00 -2.52 -13.72
CA THR A 99 -21.63 -1.39 -12.87
C THR A 99 -21.70 -0.08 -13.66
N ALA A 100 -21.87 1.05 -12.97
CA ALA A 100 -21.99 2.36 -13.60
C ALA A 100 -20.75 2.78 -14.43
N ARG A 101 -19.58 2.19 -14.18
CA ARG A 101 -18.32 2.51 -14.88
C ARG A 101 -18.00 1.56 -16.03
N GLY A 102 -18.66 0.41 -16.06
CA GLY A 102 -18.41 -0.66 -17.03
C GLY A 102 -17.02 -1.28 -16.95
N ALA A 103 -16.87 -2.44 -17.59
CA ALA A 103 -15.60 -3.13 -17.69
C ALA A 103 -15.50 -3.90 -19.01
N LEU A 104 -14.31 -3.94 -19.60
CA LEU A 104 -14.05 -4.63 -20.86
C LEU A 104 -13.07 -5.78 -20.64
N LEU A 105 -13.44 -6.96 -21.14
CA LEU A 105 -12.55 -8.10 -21.31
C LEU A 105 -12.30 -8.32 -22.79
N VAL A 106 -11.05 -8.46 -23.21
CA VAL A 106 -10.68 -8.77 -24.59
C VAL A 106 -9.90 -10.06 -24.60
N LEU A 107 -10.37 -11.04 -25.38
CA LEU A 107 -9.69 -12.29 -25.65
C LEU A 107 -9.00 -12.19 -27.02
N VAL A 108 -7.68 -12.35 -27.03
CA VAL A 108 -6.87 -12.44 -28.26
C VAL A 108 -6.97 -13.87 -28.79
N ARG A 109 -7.75 -14.05 -29.85
CA ARG A 109 -8.13 -15.37 -30.35
C ARG A 109 -7.03 -16.00 -31.19
N THR A 110 -7.03 -17.32 -31.27
CA THR A 110 -6.11 -18.10 -32.13
C THR A 110 -6.75 -18.54 -33.44
N VAL A 111 -8.07 -18.38 -33.58
CA VAL A 111 -8.86 -18.78 -34.73
C VAL A 111 -9.89 -17.69 -35.08
N GLU A 112 -10.24 -17.56 -36.35
CA GLU A 112 -11.20 -16.57 -36.84
C GLU A 112 -12.66 -17.05 -36.82
N THR A 113 -12.90 -18.34 -36.60
CA THR A 113 -14.24 -18.94 -36.59
C THR A 113 -15.15 -18.19 -35.61
N PRO A 114 -16.37 -17.76 -35.98
CA PRO A 114 -17.24 -17.02 -35.06
C PRO A 114 -17.51 -17.82 -33.78
N VAL A 115 -17.47 -17.15 -32.62
CA VAL A 115 -17.74 -17.80 -31.34
C VAL A 115 -19.24 -18.14 -31.25
N PRO A 116 -19.63 -19.38 -30.90
CA PRO A 116 -21.03 -19.76 -30.78
C PRO A 116 -21.77 -18.92 -29.73
N ALA A 117 -23.06 -18.64 -29.97
CA ALA A 117 -23.88 -17.79 -29.09
C ALA A 117 -23.89 -18.26 -27.62
N GLY A 118 -23.90 -19.58 -27.37
CA GLY A 118 -23.84 -20.12 -26.01
C GLY A 118 -22.53 -19.82 -25.28
N ALA A 119 -21.40 -19.83 -26.00
CA ALA A 119 -20.09 -19.49 -25.44
C ALA A 119 -19.95 -17.97 -25.22
N LEU A 120 -20.50 -17.14 -26.12
CA LEU A 120 -20.59 -15.68 -25.93
C LEU A 120 -21.42 -15.32 -24.69
N ALA A 121 -22.59 -15.93 -24.53
CA ALA A 121 -23.46 -15.72 -23.37
C ALA A 121 -22.77 -16.14 -22.06
N ALA A 122 -22.07 -17.27 -22.07
CA ALA A 122 -21.29 -17.72 -20.93
C ALA A 122 -20.17 -16.72 -20.59
N ALA A 123 -19.34 -16.33 -21.57
CA ALA A 123 -18.26 -15.36 -21.35
C ALA A 123 -18.77 -14.04 -20.77
N ARG A 124 -19.90 -13.54 -21.29
CA ARG A 124 -20.57 -12.34 -20.76
C ARG A 124 -21.03 -12.53 -19.32
N ALA A 125 -21.71 -13.64 -19.02
CA ALA A 125 -22.21 -13.91 -17.67
C ALA A 125 -21.08 -14.01 -16.62
N LEU A 126 -19.97 -14.67 -16.95
CA LEU A 126 -18.79 -14.71 -16.07
C LEU A 126 -18.17 -13.32 -15.90
N TRP A 127 -18.08 -12.55 -16.98
CA TRP A 127 -17.51 -11.21 -16.92
C TRP A 127 -18.37 -10.24 -16.12
N ASP A 128 -19.69 -10.29 -16.27
CA ASP A 128 -20.64 -9.54 -15.46
C ASP A 128 -20.51 -9.88 -13.98
N LEU A 129 -20.40 -11.18 -13.66
CA LEU A 129 -20.23 -11.67 -12.30
C LEU A 129 -18.93 -11.20 -11.66
N VAL A 130 -17.80 -11.29 -12.38
CA VAL A 130 -16.49 -10.78 -11.92
C VAL A 130 -16.54 -9.27 -11.70
N THR A 131 -17.16 -8.54 -12.63
CA THR A 131 -17.28 -7.08 -12.58
C THR A 131 -18.12 -6.64 -11.38
N ALA A 132 -19.27 -7.27 -11.16
CA ALA A 132 -20.15 -7.00 -10.02
C ALA A 132 -19.50 -7.40 -8.69
N HIS A 133 -18.81 -8.55 -8.63
CA HIS A 133 -18.10 -8.98 -7.42
C HIS A 133 -17.00 -7.99 -7.01
N ARG A 134 -16.22 -7.50 -7.97
CA ARG A 134 -15.17 -6.51 -7.73
C ARG A 134 -15.71 -5.15 -7.34
N ASP A 135 -16.82 -4.71 -7.93
CA ASP A 135 -17.49 -3.46 -7.53
C ASP A 135 -18.05 -3.56 -6.11
N ARG A 136 -18.68 -4.68 -5.77
CA ARG A 136 -19.12 -4.98 -4.41
C ARG A 136 -17.93 -5.02 -3.44
N MET A 137 -16.82 -5.65 -3.81
CA MET A 137 -15.61 -5.66 -2.99
C MET A 137 -14.99 -4.26 -2.83
N ALA A 138 -15.05 -3.42 -3.87
CA ALA A 138 -14.63 -2.03 -3.80
C ALA A 138 -15.57 -1.19 -2.92
N ALA A 139 -16.88 -1.46 -2.93
CA ALA A 139 -17.86 -0.80 -2.08
C ALA A 139 -17.78 -1.27 -0.61
N GLU A 140 -17.54 -2.56 -0.38
CA GLU A 140 -17.32 -3.20 0.93
C GLU A 140 -15.91 -2.95 1.47
N ALA A 141 -14.97 -2.52 0.61
CA ALA A 141 -13.67 -2.01 1.00
C ALA A 141 -13.84 -0.65 1.73
N LEU A 142 -14.28 -0.68 3.00
CA LEU A 142 -14.41 0.41 3.99
C LEU A 142 -14.43 1.81 3.36
N PRO A 143 -15.59 2.53 3.35
CA PRO A 143 -15.81 3.82 2.66
C PRO A 143 -14.69 4.87 2.75
N GLY A 144 -13.86 4.80 3.80
CA GLY A 144 -12.67 5.62 3.98
C GLY A 144 -11.62 5.49 2.88
N ALA A 145 -11.28 4.29 2.36
CA ALA A 145 -10.08 4.14 1.50
C ALA A 145 -10.27 4.73 0.08
N LEU A 146 -11.41 4.45 -0.57
CA LEU A 146 -11.73 5.03 -1.87
C LEU A 146 -12.19 6.50 -1.76
N GLY A 147 -12.85 6.86 -0.65
CA GLY A 147 -13.19 8.25 -0.32
C GLY A 147 -11.93 9.10 -0.13
N GLN A 148 -10.94 8.58 0.60
CA GLN A 148 -9.63 9.23 0.79
C GLN A 148 -8.85 9.30 -0.52
N SER A 149 -8.85 8.25 -1.35
CA SER A 149 -8.17 8.26 -2.65
C SER A 149 -8.77 9.29 -3.63
N ARG A 150 -10.10 9.42 -3.66
CA ARG A 150 -10.81 10.43 -4.45
C ARG A 150 -10.65 11.84 -3.89
N ALA A 151 -10.76 12.01 -2.58
CA ALA A 151 -10.54 13.29 -1.92
C ALA A 151 -9.09 13.77 -2.13
N ALA A 152 -8.11 12.86 -2.04
CA ALA A 152 -6.71 13.16 -2.33
C ALA A 152 -6.49 13.47 -3.81
N ALA A 153 -7.14 12.75 -4.74
CA ALA A 153 -7.06 13.06 -6.17
C ALA A 153 -7.70 14.41 -6.52
N ALA A 154 -8.84 14.74 -5.91
CA ALA A 154 -9.52 16.02 -6.07
C ALA A 154 -8.69 17.17 -5.47
N ALA A 155 -8.14 17.00 -4.26
CA ALA A 155 -7.26 17.97 -3.62
C ALA A 155 -5.99 18.20 -4.46
N ARG A 156 -5.38 17.14 -5.02
CA ARG A 156 -4.26 17.27 -5.97
C ARG A 156 -4.65 18.03 -7.22
N ALA A 157 -5.81 17.74 -7.80
CA ALA A 157 -6.28 18.44 -9.00
C ALA A 157 -6.53 19.94 -8.73
N THR A 158 -7.12 20.28 -7.59
CA THR A 158 -7.32 21.67 -7.15
C THR A 158 -5.99 22.38 -6.92
N ALA A 159 -5.05 21.77 -6.21
CA ALA A 159 -3.72 22.34 -5.97
C ALA A 159 -2.93 22.56 -7.27
N ILE A 160 -3.01 21.62 -8.22
CA ILE A 160 -2.40 21.77 -9.54
C ILE A 160 -3.05 22.93 -10.30
N ALA A 161 -4.37 23.05 -10.30
CA ALA A 161 -5.07 24.14 -10.98
C ALA A 161 -4.71 25.51 -10.40
N GLU A 162 -4.69 25.64 -9.07
CA GLU A 162 -4.32 26.88 -8.39
C GLU A 162 -2.85 27.27 -8.64
N LEU A 163 -1.94 26.29 -8.69
CA LEU A 163 -0.54 26.52 -9.03
C LEU A 163 -0.39 27.01 -10.48
N VAL A 164 -1.11 26.36 -11.41
CA VAL A 164 -1.13 26.72 -12.83
C VAL A 164 -1.67 28.14 -13.03
N ASP A 165 -2.75 28.51 -12.34
CA ASP A 165 -3.33 29.86 -12.41
C ASP A 165 -2.38 30.92 -11.83
N ALA A 166 -1.75 30.63 -10.68
CA ALA A 166 -0.77 31.54 -10.08
C ALA A 166 0.46 31.76 -10.99
N HIS A 167 0.97 30.69 -11.63
CA HIS A 167 2.08 30.78 -12.58
C HIS A 167 1.67 31.55 -13.84
N GLY A 168 0.47 31.29 -14.35
CA GLY A 168 -0.09 31.96 -15.53
C GLY A 168 -0.24 33.48 -15.31
N ALA A 169 -0.75 33.88 -14.14
CA ALA A 169 -0.89 35.29 -13.76
C ALA A 169 0.48 35.99 -13.65
N ALA A 170 1.46 35.37 -12.99
CA ALA A 170 2.81 35.92 -12.84
C ALA A 170 3.51 36.08 -14.21
N LEU A 171 3.46 35.06 -15.06
CA LEU A 171 4.05 35.11 -16.41
C LEU A 171 3.37 36.16 -17.28
N SER A 172 2.04 36.29 -17.19
CA SER A 172 1.30 37.31 -17.94
C SER A 172 1.67 38.72 -17.50
N ALA A 173 1.84 38.97 -16.21
CA ALA A 173 2.29 40.26 -15.68
C ALA A 173 3.72 40.58 -16.13
N LEU A 174 4.64 39.61 -16.07
CA LEU A 174 6.02 39.76 -16.55
C LEU A 174 6.07 40.06 -18.06
N LEU A 175 5.32 39.31 -18.86
CA LEU A 175 5.24 39.53 -20.31
C LEU A 175 4.58 40.87 -20.64
N GLY A 176 3.62 41.33 -19.84
CA GLY A 176 3.01 42.65 -19.98
C GLY A 176 4.04 43.77 -19.84
N VAL A 177 4.84 43.74 -18.76
CA VAL A 177 5.91 44.72 -18.53
C VAL A 177 6.99 44.64 -19.61
N LEU A 178 7.37 43.44 -20.05
CA LEU A 178 8.41 43.26 -21.07
C LEU A 178 7.94 43.60 -22.49
N ARG A 179 6.62 43.70 -22.73
CA ARG A 179 6.04 44.06 -24.04
C ARG A 179 5.57 45.52 -24.12
N ASP A 180 5.54 46.21 -22.99
CA ASP A 180 5.17 47.62 -22.91
C ASP A 180 6.21 48.48 -23.65
N ARG A 181 5.75 49.18 -24.70
CA ARG A 181 6.61 49.99 -25.57
C ARG A 181 6.91 51.37 -25.00
N ASP A 182 6.20 51.76 -23.94
CA ASP A 182 6.35 53.05 -23.29
C ASP A 182 7.38 53.01 -22.13
N LEU A 183 7.90 51.82 -21.81
CA LEU A 183 8.95 51.63 -20.81
C LEU A 183 10.31 51.46 -21.46
N ASP A 184 11.33 52.13 -20.91
CA ASP A 184 12.72 51.86 -21.28
C ASP A 184 13.21 50.51 -20.72
N ASP A 185 14.20 49.92 -21.38
CA ASP A 185 14.76 48.60 -21.04
C ASP A 185 15.20 48.45 -19.57
N ARG A 186 15.71 49.53 -18.96
CA ARG A 186 16.20 49.48 -17.57
C ARG A 186 15.01 49.45 -16.61
N THR A 187 14.00 50.28 -16.86
CA THR A 187 12.77 50.36 -16.06
C THR A 187 11.92 49.08 -16.22
N ALA A 188 11.80 48.56 -17.44
CA ALA A 188 11.10 47.30 -17.71
C ALA A 188 11.78 46.11 -17.02
N ARG A 189 13.12 46.02 -17.09
CA ARG A 189 13.89 44.96 -16.41
C ARG A 189 13.74 45.04 -14.89
N ALA A 190 13.83 46.22 -14.29
CA ALA A 190 13.67 46.39 -12.85
C ALA A 190 12.27 45.95 -12.37
N ARG A 191 11.21 46.43 -13.05
CA ARG A 191 9.83 46.04 -12.73
C ARG A 191 9.55 44.56 -12.93
N ALA A 192 10.12 43.95 -13.97
CA ALA A 192 9.99 42.50 -14.18
C ALA A 192 10.70 41.70 -13.07
N VAL A 193 11.88 42.13 -12.61
CA VAL A 193 12.58 41.49 -11.49
C VAL A 193 11.75 41.60 -10.20
N ASP A 194 11.20 42.78 -9.89
CA ASP A 194 10.38 42.98 -8.69
C ASP A 194 9.12 42.10 -8.72
N LEU A 195 8.46 41.99 -9.87
CA LEU A 195 7.30 41.11 -10.05
C LEU A 195 7.66 39.63 -9.90
N ALA A 196 8.82 39.21 -10.44
CA ALA A 196 9.28 37.83 -10.31
C ALA A 196 9.64 37.47 -8.87
N VAL A 197 10.31 38.38 -8.15
CA VAL A 197 10.66 38.20 -6.73
C VAL A 197 9.39 38.17 -5.87
N GLY A 198 8.42 39.06 -6.12
CA GLY A 198 7.13 39.05 -5.44
C GLY A 198 6.35 37.75 -5.66
N ALA A 199 6.27 37.27 -6.90
CA ALA A 199 5.61 36.01 -7.23
C ALA A 199 6.28 34.80 -6.55
N LEU A 200 7.62 34.76 -6.50
CA LEU A 200 8.36 33.70 -5.81
C LEU A 200 8.16 33.72 -4.29
N ALA A 201 8.12 34.91 -3.68
CA ALA A 201 7.85 35.06 -2.25
C ALA A 201 6.41 34.62 -1.90
N GLU A 202 5.44 34.97 -2.74
CA GLU A 202 4.05 34.56 -2.55
C GLU A 202 3.84 33.05 -2.73
N LEU A 203 4.55 32.43 -3.69
CA LEU A 203 4.52 30.99 -3.89
C LEU A 203 5.03 30.24 -2.65
N ARG A 204 6.18 30.68 -2.11
CA ARG A 204 6.78 30.09 -0.89
C ARG A 204 5.86 30.27 0.32
N ALA A 205 5.33 31.48 0.52
CA ALA A 205 4.44 31.77 1.64
C ALA A 205 3.10 31.00 1.56
N ARG A 206 2.68 30.52 0.39
CA ARG A 206 1.51 29.64 0.23
C ARG A 206 1.86 28.20 0.58
N THR A 207 2.98 27.67 0.10
CA THR A 207 3.50 26.35 0.49
C THR A 207 3.72 26.25 2.01
N ASP A 208 4.28 27.28 2.63
CA ASP A 208 4.51 27.31 4.08
C ASP A 208 3.19 27.38 4.88
N ARG A 209 2.14 28.04 4.35
CA ARG A 209 0.81 28.13 4.98
C ARG A 209 0.02 26.84 4.86
N ASP A 210 0.08 26.14 3.73
CA ASP A 210 -0.59 24.85 3.54
C ASP A 210 0.06 23.76 4.41
N GLN A 211 1.38 23.83 4.61
CA GLN A 211 2.11 22.90 5.47
C GLN A 211 1.83 23.14 6.97
N ALA A 212 1.73 24.40 7.41
CA ALA A 212 1.38 24.76 8.78
C ALA A 212 -0.08 24.44 9.18
N LEU A 213 -0.98 24.22 8.22
CA LEU A 213 -2.37 23.81 8.47
C LEU A 213 -2.56 22.29 8.58
N VAL A 214 -1.51 21.50 8.31
CA VAL A 214 -1.56 20.03 8.18
C VAL A 214 -0.60 19.32 9.14
N GLU A 215 0.32 20.00 9.81
CA GLU A 215 1.28 19.38 10.72
C GLU A 215 0.91 19.56 12.20
N GLU A 216 1.15 18.53 13.03
CA GLU A 216 1.00 18.59 14.49
C GLU A 216 2.24 18.05 15.21
N PRO A 217 2.59 18.57 16.40
CA PRO A 217 3.69 18.03 17.20
C PRO A 217 3.46 16.55 17.54
N ALA A 218 4.50 15.73 17.45
CA ALA A 218 4.43 14.31 17.75
C ALA A 218 3.98 14.04 19.20
N GLY A 219 4.38 14.91 20.14
CA GLY A 219 3.94 14.86 21.53
C GLY A 219 2.42 15.01 21.67
N ASP A 220 1.84 16.01 21.00
CA ASP A 220 0.40 16.26 20.99
C ASP A 220 -0.35 15.12 20.31
N ALA A 221 0.19 14.63 19.20
CA ALA A 221 -0.36 13.49 18.49
C ALA A 221 -0.44 12.23 19.36
N PHE A 222 0.61 11.98 20.17
CA PHE A 222 0.67 10.88 21.11
C PHE A 222 -0.24 11.10 22.32
N ALA A 223 -0.35 12.32 22.83
CA ALA A 223 -1.27 12.66 23.91
C ALA A 223 -2.74 12.38 23.51
N ARG A 224 -3.13 12.78 22.29
CA ARG A 224 -4.47 12.47 21.73
C ARG A 224 -4.71 10.96 21.61
N LEU A 225 -3.70 10.18 21.25
CA LEU A 225 -3.79 8.71 21.24
C LEU A 225 -4.13 8.17 22.63
N ALA A 226 -3.34 8.57 23.62
CA ALA A 226 -3.53 8.16 25.01
C ALA A 226 -4.93 8.54 25.52
N GLU A 227 -5.41 9.74 25.20
CA GLU A 227 -6.76 10.18 25.55
C GLU A 227 -7.84 9.35 24.87
N SER A 228 -7.65 8.95 23.61
CA SER A 228 -8.61 8.13 22.87
C SER A 228 -8.71 6.70 23.39
N LEU A 229 -7.61 6.12 23.89
CA LEU A 229 -7.57 4.75 24.41
C LEU A 229 -8.13 4.63 25.84
N ARG A 230 -8.06 5.71 26.63
CA ARG A 230 -8.52 5.70 28.03
C ARG A 230 -9.98 5.21 28.17
N PRO A 231 -10.98 5.74 27.43
CA PRO A 231 -12.36 5.25 27.49
C PRO A 231 -12.52 3.78 27.09
N GLU A 232 -11.79 3.32 26.07
CA GLU A 232 -11.88 1.95 25.54
C GLU A 232 -11.37 0.90 26.54
N LEU A 233 -10.44 1.30 27.41
CA LEU A 233 -9.87 0.45 28.44
C LEU A 233 -10.60 0.57 29.80
N ARG A 234 -11.62 1.45 29.92
CA ARG A 234 -12.40 1.57 31.16
C ARG A 234 -13.18 0.29 31.42
N GLY A 235 -12.96 -0.31 32.57
CA GLY A 235 -13.63 -1.56 32.98
C GLY A 235 -12.90 -2.83 32.56
N LEU A 236 -11.82 -2.73 31.76
CA LEU A 236 -10.91 -3.84 31.52
C LEU A 236 -9.80 -3.83 32.59
N SER A 237 -9.40 -5.00 33.08
CA SER A 237 -8.29 -5.15 34.05
C SER A 237 -6.91 -5.04 33.37
N VAL A 238 -6.73 -4.01 32.54
CA VAL A 238 -5.53 -3.79 31.72
C VAL A 238 -4.85 -2.48 32.12
N ARG A 239 -3.57 -2.55 32.48
CA ARG A 239 -2.73 -1.40 32.75
C ARG A 239 -2.10 -0.90 31.45
N LEU A 240 -2.31 0.38 31.15
CA LEU A 240 -1.67 1.07 30.03
C LEU A 240 -0.39 1.77 30.50
N ASP A 241 0.75 1.44 29.88
CA ASP A 241 1.98 2.20 30.07
C ASP A 241 2.37 2.93 28.79
N LEU A 242 2.65 4.22 28.93
CA LEU A 242 2.88 5.13 27.82
C LEU A 242 4.35 5.56 27.78
N GLY A 243 5.02 5.32 26.65
CA GLY A 243 6.31 5.87 26.28
C GLY A 243 6.14 6.98 25.25
N PRO A 244 6.00 8.25 25.65
CA PRO A 244 5.90 9.35 24.70
C PRO A 244 7.17 9.46 23.84
N PRO A 245 7.10 10.13 22.67
CA PRO A 245 8.29 10.45 21.90
C PRO A 245 9.30 11.22 22.76
N GLY A 246 10.60 10.99 22.53
CA GLY A 246 11.69 11.45 23.40
C GLY A 246 11.55 12.91 23.84
N THR A 247 11.77 13.15 25.13
CA THR A 247 11.34 14.33 25.89
C THR A 247 11.96 15.67 25.47
N GLU A 248 12.88 15.70 24.50
CA GLU A 248 13.52 16.95 24.01
C GLU A 248 13.64 17.00 22.48
N GLU A 249 14.08 15.94 21.78
CA GLU A 249 14.22 15.97 20.30
C GLU A 249 13.02 15.40 19.53
N GLY A 250 12.22 14.54 20.17
CA GLY A 250 11.16 13.78 19.49
C GLY A 250 9.77 14.38 19.67
N ALA A 251 9.50 15.06 20.78
CA ALA A 251 8.18 15.56 21.14
C ALA A 251 7.75 16.77 20.30
N ASP A 252 8.66 17.71 20.05
CA ASP A 252 8.41 18.94 19.28
C ASP A 252 8.49 18.73 17.76
N ARG A 253 8.89 17.53 17.33
CA ARG A 253 8.98 17.21 15.92
C ARG A 253 7.60 17.21 15.28
N LEU A 254 7.47 18.01 14.23
CA LEU A 254 6.24 18.13 13.46
C LEU A 254 6.02 16.87 12.61
N LEU A 255 4.81 16.33 12.69
CA LEU A 255 4.34 15.22 11.88
C LEU A 255 3.22 15.72 10.97
N ALA A 256 3.22 15.29 9.72
CA ALA A 256 2.07 15.45 8.85
C ALA A 256 0.82 14.77 9.47
N ALA A 257 -0.35 15.40 9.34
CA ALA A 257 -1.58 14.93 9.98
C ALA A 257 -1.99 13.53 9.52
N ASP A 258 -1.72 13.15 8.27
CA ASP A 258 -1.97 11.81 7.76
C ASP A 258 -1.06 10.74 8.41
N VAL A 259 0.22 11.05 8.60
CA VAL A 259 1.17 10.22 9.37
C VAL A 259 0.70 10.07 10.81
N ALA A 260 0.41 11.18 11.50
CA ALA A 260 -0.03 11.18 12.89
C ALA A 260 -1.36 10.42 13.06
N ASN A 261 -2.34 10.65 12.18
CA ASN A 261 -3.62 9.94 12.19
C ASN A 261 -3.45 8.45 11.90
N THR A 262 -2.62 8.09 10.93
CA THR A 262 -2.35 6.68 10.58
C THR A 262 -1.71 5.95 11.75
N ALA A 263 -0.67 6.55 12.36
CA ALA A 263 -0.01 5.97 13.53
C ALA A 263 -0.97 5.76 14.70
N ARG A 264 -1.82 6.76 15.02
CA ARG A 264 -2.86 6.63 16.07
C ARG A 264 -3.83 5.49 15.77
N ALA A 265 -4.34 5.44 14.54
CA ALA A 265 -5.36 4.48 14.16
C ALA A 265 -4.80 3.05 14.11
N VAL A 266 -3.56 2.88 13.66
CA VAL A 266 -2.84 1.60 13.69
C VAL A 266 -2.65 1.12 15.11
N VAL A 267 -2.15 1.97 16.01
CA VAL A 267 -1.97 1.60 17.43
C VAL A 267 -3.29 1.17 18.06
N ARG A 268 -4.38 1.91 17.87
CA ARG A 268 -5.70 1.52 18.40
C ARG A 268 -6.18 0.19 17.84
N ALA A 269 -6.02 -0.04 16.54
CA ALA A 269 -6.40 -1.30 15.90
C ALA A 269 -5.60 -2.48 16.47
N VAL A 270 -4.30 -2.29 16.72
CA VAL A 270 -3.43 -3.31 17.34
C VAL A 270 -3.84 -3.59 18.78
N VAL A 271 -4.09 -2.56 19.59
CA VAL A 271 -4.57 -2.73 20.97
C VAL A 271 -5.88 -3.51 20.99
N HIS A 272 -6.85 -3.17 20.14
CA HIS A 272 -8.09 -3.95 20.02
C HIS A 272 -7.86 -5.39 19.55
N ALA A 273 -6.85 -5.64 18.72
CA ALA A 273 -6.53 -6.99 18.29
C ALA A 273 -5.97 -7.83 19.44
N MET A 274 -5.03 -7.27 20.21
CA MET A 274 -4.45 -7.91 21.39
C MET A 274 -5.51 -8.22 22.46
N LEU A 275 -6.47 -7.32 22.66
CA LEU A 275 -7.52 -7.51 23.66
C LEU A 275 -8.58 -8.54 23.25
N ASN A 276 -8.84 -8.70 21.95
CA ASN A 276 -9.88 -9.61 21.44
C ASN A 276 -9.35 -11.00 21.09
N GLU A 277 -8.08 -11.15 20.72
CA GLU A 277 -7.44 -12.45 20.47
C GLU A 277 -6.86 -13.04 21.76
N GLN A 278 -7.75 -13.44 22.68
CA GLN A 278 -7.37 -14.16 23.89
C GLN A 278 -7.53 -15.67 23.66
N GLY A 279 -6.44 -16.32 23.26
CA GLY A 279 -6.35 -17.78 23.22
C GLY A 279 -5.95 -18.36 24.59
N PRO A 280 -6.26 -19.64 24.87
CA PRO A 280 -5.67 -20.32 26.02
C PRO A 280 -4.14 -20.34 25.89
N GLY A 281 -3.43 -20.23 27.01
CA GLY A 281 -1.98 -20.43 27.04
C GLY A 281 -1.61 -21.86 26.64
N GLN A 282 -0.31 -22.15 26.50
CA GLN A 282 0.18 -23.46 26.08
C GLN A 282 -0.29 -24.58 27.03
N ASP A 283 -0.49 -24.24 28.31
CA ASP A 283 -1.01 -25.11 29.37
C ASP A 283 -2.55 -25.21 29.43
N GLY A 284 -3.28 -24.59 28.49
CA GLY A 284 -4.75 -24.54 28.48
C GLY A 284 -5.36 -23.51 29.44
N ALA A 285 -4.57 -22.89 30.32
CA ALA A 285 -5.03 -21.85 31.24
C ALA A 285 -5.26 -20.50 30.52
N PRO A 286 -6.35 -19.77 30.82
CA PRO A 286 -6.58 -18.44 30.26
C PRO A 286 -5.53 -17.46 30.78
N ARG A 287 -4.79 -16.81 29.86
CA ARG A 287 -3.86 -15.72 30.16
C ARG A 287 -4.38 -14.43 29.55
N PRO A 288 -5.26 -13.69 30.26
CA PRO A 288 -5.75 -12.42 29.77
C PRO A 288 -4.59 -11.41 29.72
N VAL A 289 -4.62 -10.51 28.75
CA VAL A 289 -3.73 -9.35 28.71
C VAL A 289 -3.99 -8.51 29.98
N ARG A 290 -2.93 -8.19 30.74
CA ARG A 290 -3.00 -7.36 31.94
C ARG A 290 -2.24 -6.06 31.79
N ARG A 291 -1.32 -5.98 30.83
CA ARG A 291 -0.48 -4.81 30.61
C ARG A 291 -0.26 -4.61 29.12
N VAL A 292 -0.44 -3.36 28.67
CA VAL A 292 -0.12 -2.93 27.32
C VAL A 292 0.80 -1.73 27.39
N HIS A 293 1.98 -1.84 26.80
CA HIS A 293 2.93 -0.76 26.63
C HIS A 293 2.81 -0.17 25.22
N ILE A 294 2.71 1.16 25.12
CA ILE A 294 2.64 1.88 23.84
C ILE A 294 3.75 2.92 23.82
N GLY A 295 4.61 2.86 22.80
CA GLY A 295 5.74 3.76 22.66
C GLY A 295 5.84 4.36 21.25
N TRP A 296 6.12 5.65 21.13
CA TRP A 296 6.47 6.28 19.85
C TRP A 296 7.93 6.73 19.86
N LYS A 297 8.65 6.53 18.76
CA LYS A 297 9.98 7.09 18.52
C LYS A 297 9.99 7.77 17.17
N VAL A 298 10.34 9.06 17.14
CA VAL A 298 10.44 9.84 15.90
C VAL A 298 11.92 10.00 15.60
N GLY A 299 12.38 9.38 14.51
CA GLY A 299 13.74 9.54 13.98
C GLY A 299 13.80 10.54 12.84
N GLU A 300 14.98 10.68 12.23
CA GLU A 300 15.21 11.63 11.12
C GLU A 300 14.37 11.36 9.87
N GLY A 301 13.99 10.11 9.61
CA GLY A 301 13.24 9.74 8.41
C GLY A 301 12.03 8.83 8.65
N GLU A 302 11.75 8.42 9.89
CA GLU A 302 10.63 7.53 10.19
C GLU A 302 10.03 7.76 11.59
N LEU A 303 8.72 7.57 11.70
CA LEU A 303 8.00 7.39 12.95
C LEU A 303 7.84 5.89 13.22
N ARG A 304 8.28 5.45 14.39
CA ARG A 304 8.09 4.07 14.87
C ARG A 304 7.12 4.06 16.04
N ALA A 305 5.97 3.42 15.84
CA ALA A 305 4.98 3.18 16.88
C ALA A 305 5.02 1.70 17.31
N THR A 306 5.26 1.45 18.59
CA THR A 306 5.38 0.10 19.16
C THR A 306 4.25 -0.13 20.15
N VAL A 307 3.59 -1.29 20.05
CA VAL A 307 2.60 -1.77 21.01
C VAL A 307 3.06 -3.13 21.51
N ARG A 308 3.12 -3.33 22.82
CA ARG A 308 3.52 -4.59 23.45
C ARG A 308 2.54 -5.01 24.52
N ASP A 309 2.13 -6.27 24.51
CA ASP A 309 1.31 -6.87 25.56
C ASP A 309 2.08 -7.89 26.42
N ASP A 310 1.48 -8.30 27.53
CA ASP A 310 1.94 -9.41 28.40
C ASP A 310 1.02 -10.65 28.31
N GLY A 311 0.26 -10.73 27.21
CA GLY A 311 -0.75 -11.74 26.98
C GLY A 311 -0.18 -13.07 26.48
N PRO A 312 -1.02 -13.90 25.84
CA PRO A 312 -0.65 -15.26 25.44
C PRO A 312 0.35 -15.29 24.28
N GLY A 313 0.56 -14.17 23.57
CA GLY A 313 1.48 -14.11 22.42
C GLY A 313 0.99 -14.90 21.21
N VAL A 314 -0.33 -14.92 20.97
CA VAL A 314 -0.94 -15.67 19.85
C VAL A 314 -1.45 -14.77 18.72
N LEU A 315 -1.23 -13.45 18.81
CA LEU A 315 -1.74 -12.50 17.83
C LEU A 315 -1.16 -12.79 16.45
N ARG A 316 -2.04 -13.07 15.47
CA ARG A 316 -1.62 -13.37 14.09
C ARG A 316 -1.69 -12.13 13.20
N ARG A 317 -0.86 -12.08 12.15
CA ARG A 317 -0.92 -11.03 11.12
C ARG A 317 -2.31 -10.89 10.51
N THR A 318 -2.99 -12.02 10.28
CA THR A 318 -4.37 -12.07 9.76
C THR A 318 -5.38 -11.29 10.62
N ALA A 319 -5.16 -11.23 11.94
CA ALA A 319 -5.99 -10.45 12.85
C ALA A 319 -5.87 -8.94 12.62
N LEU A 320 -4.66 -8.51 12.23
CA LEU A 320 -4.34 -7.12 11.92
C LEU A 320 -4.75 -6.78 10.48
N ASP A 321 -4.69 -7.75 9.56
CA ASP A 321 -5.20 -7.62 8.19
C ASP A 321 -6.72 -7.45 8.16
N ALA A 322 -7.46 -8.21 8.99
CA ALA A 322 -8.91 -8.02 9.18
C ALA A 322 -9.27 -6.61 9.66
N ARG A 323 -8.33 -5.93 10.34
CA ARG A 323 -8.45 -4.53 10.79
C ARG A 323 -7.79 -3.53 9.83
N ARG A 324 -7.32 -4.00 8.67
CA ARG A 324 -6.69 -3.23 7.60
C ARG A 324 -5.49 -2.41 8.05
N VAL A 325 -4.73 -2.93 9.01
CA VAL A 325 -3.53 -2.26 9.51
C VAL A 325 -2.48 -2.15 8.40
N GLY A 326 -2.27 -3.22 7.64
CA GLY A 326 -1.33 -3.25 6.51
C GLY A 326 -1.71 -2.26 5.40
N GLU A 327 -2.97 -2.23 4.98
CA GLU A 327 -3.45 -1.29 3.94
C GLU A 327 -3.21 0.17 4.31
N ARG A 328 -3.49 0.54 5.57
CA ARG A 328 -3.29 1.91 6.06
C ARG A 328 -1.83 2.33 6.06
N LEU A 329 -0.93 1.41 6.41
CA LEU A 329 0.50 1.68 6.39
C LEU A 329 1.03 1.74 4.96
N ALA A 330 0.57 0.86 4.07
CA ALA A 330 1.02 0.80 2.68
C ALA A 330 0.79 2.11 1.91
N VAL A 331 -0.28 2.86 2.22
CA VAL A 331 -0.55 4.19 1.63
C VAL A 331 0.59 5.17 1.86
N LEU A 332 1.27 5.07 3.01
CA LEU A 332 2.38 5.92 3.38
C LEU A 332 3.74 5.25 3.15
N GLY A 333 3.81 4.11 2.46
CA GLY A 333 5.04 3.32 2.36
C GLY A 333 5.52 2.76 3.71
N GLY A 334 4.61 2.66 4.68
CA GLY A 334 4.88 2.14 6.01
C GLY A 334 4.90 0.61 6.05
N ARG A 335 5.58 0.08 7.07
CA ARG A 335 5.74 -1.35 7.32
C ARG A 335 5.21 -1.72 8.69
N LEU A 336 4.76 -2.97 8.82
CA LEU A 336 4.29 -3.55 10.08
C LEU A 336 5.12 -4.80 10.36
N ASP A 337 5.61 -4.92 11.59
CA ASP A 337 6.24 -6.11 12.13
C ASP A 337 5.44 -6.62 13.33
N VAL A 338 5.33 -7.94 13.45
CA VAL A 338 4.57 -8.63 14.49
C VAL A 338 5.44 -9.74 15.04
N ASP A 339 5.86 -9.59 16.30
CA ASP A 339 6.63 -10.57 17.05
C ASP A 339 5.75 -11.13 18.17
N ALA A 340 5.10 -12.27 17.89
CA ALA A 340 4.22 -12.95 18.81
C ALA A 340 5.00 -14.07 19.51
N VAL A 341 5.26 -13.92 20.80
CA VAL A 341 6.04 -14.89 21.58
C VAL A 341 5.07 -15.63 22.50
N PRO A 342 4.80 -16.94 22.26
CA PRO A 342 3.96 -17.71 23.15
C PRO A 342 4.41 -17.53 24.60
N GLU A 343 3.45 -17.25 25.48
CA GLU A 343 3.65 -17.02 26.91
C GLU A 343 4.33 -15.73 27.35
N TRP A 344 4.95 -14.98 26.43
CA TRP A 344 5.68 -13.74 26.71
C TRP A 344 5.00 -12.48 26.18
N GLY A 345 3.93 -12.65 25.40
CA GLY A 345 3.13 -11.59 24.82
C GLY A 345 3.50 -11.28 23.38
N THR A 346 2.80 -10.31 22.80
CA THR A 346 3.04 -9.84 21.44
C THR A 346 3.69 -8.47 21.45
N THR A 347 4.68 -8.26 20.58
CA THR A 347 5.17 -6.93 20.22
C THR A 347 4.81 -6.65 18.77
N VAL A 348 4.18 -5.51 18.51
CA VAL A 348 3.85 -5.04 17.17
C VAL A 348 4.53 -3.70 16.94
N THR A 349 5.26 -3.58 15.84
CA THR A 349 5.96 -2.35 15.47
C THR A 349 5.47 -1.88 14.11
N ALA A 350 4.81 -0.73 14.11
CA ALA A 350 4.43 -0.01 12.90
C ALA A 350 5.47 1.08 12.62
N THR A 351 5.98 1.12 11.40
CA THR A 351 6.93 2.15 10.98
C THR A 351 6.39 2.90 9.79
N VAL A 352 6.40 4.23 9.87
CA VAL A 352 5.88 5.14 8.85
C VAL A 352 7.02 6.08 8.43
N PRO A 353 7.40 6.12 7.15
CA PRO A 353 8.41 7.07 6.69
C PRO A 353 7.87 8.51 6.78
N LEU A 354 8.77 9.45 7.08
CA LEU A 354 8.49 10.89 7.20
C LEU A 354 8.94 11.69 5.96
N GLY A 355 9.67 11.04 5.05
CA GLY A 355 10.12 11.60 3.77
C GLY A 355 9.28 11.10 2.57
N PRO A 356 9.50 11.65 1.36
CA PRO A 356 8.77 11.21 0.16
C PRO A 356 8.96 9.70 -0.07
N PRO A 357 7.90 8.98 -0.52
CA PRO A 357 7.95 7.54 -0.69
C PRO A 357 9.03 7.17 -1.71
N GLN A 358 10.11 6.53 -1.25
CA GLN A 358 11.18 6.05 -2.11
C GLN A 358 10.78 4.67 -2.65
N PRO A 359 10.97 4.37 -3.95
CA PRO A 359 10.60 3.09 -4.51
C PRO A 359 11.31 1.96 -3.77
N ALA A 360 10.52 0.98 -3.29
CA ALA A 360 11.01 -0.16 -2.54
C ALA A 360 12.04 -0.93 -3.37
N ARG A 361 13.26 -1.06 -2.83
CA ARG A 361 14.14 -2.17 -3.21
C ARG A 361 13.64 -3.36 -2.41
N GLU A 362 13.36 -4.48 -3.07
CA GLU A 362 13.07 -5.74 -2.38
C GLU A 362 14.39 -6.27 -1.80
N ASP A 363 14.73 -5.84 -0.57
CA ASP A 363 15.79 -6.47 0.20
C ASP A 363 15.17 -7.69 0.92
N PRO A 364 15.64 -8.92 0.72
CA PRO A 364 15.17 -10.08 1.47
C PRO A 364 15.47 -9.99 2.98
N LEU A 365 16.22 -8.98 3.45
CA LEU A 365 16.32 -8.63 4.85
C LEU A 365 15.16 -7.74 5.36
N ASP A 366 14.35 -7.14 4.48
CA ASP A 366 13.19 -6.30 4.85
C ASP A 366 12.08 -7.08 5.57
N VAL A 367 12.10 -8.42 5.49
CA VAL A 367 11.19 -9.29 6.24
C VAL A 367 11.58 -9.45 7.72
N LEU A 368 12.79 -9.03 8.09
CA LEU A 368 13.30 -9.12 9.46
C LEU A 368 12.97 -7.86 10.26
N GLY A 369 12.57 -8.06 11.52
CA GLY A 369 12.39 -6.98 12.47
C GLY A 369 13.73 -6.33 12.85
N ALA A 370 13.69 -5.09 13.33
CA ALA A 370 14.91 -4.35 13.71
C ALA A 370 15.79 -5.13 14.72
N ARG A 371 15.15 -5.85 15.65
CA ARG A 371 15.87 -6.65 16.64
C ARG A 371 16.46 -7.94 16.05
N GLU A 372 15.79 -8.52 15.07
CA GLU A 372 16.28 -9.69 14.34
C GLU A 372 17.48 -9.32 13.46
N LEU A 373 17.48 -8.12 12.87
CA LEU A 373 18.63 -7.56 12.16
C LEU A 373 19.85 -7.40 13.08
N GLU A 374 19.68 -6.81 14.27
CA GLU A 374 20.76 -6.69 15.26
C GLU A 374 21.29 -8.07 15.68
N VAL A 375 20.41 -9.05 15.90
CA VAL A 375 20.81 -10.43 16.25
C VAL A 375 21.49 -11.12 15.07
N LEU A 376 20.99 -10.93 13.84
CA LEU A 376 21.55 -11.47 12.60
C LEU A 376 22.95 -10.92 12.34
N GLU A 377 23.17 -9.64 12.62
CA GLU A 377 24.48 -8.99 12.47
C GLU A 377 25.51 -9.59 13.45
N GLN A 378 25.11 -9.83 14.71
CA GLN A 378 25.97 -10.48 15.69
C GLN A 378 26.19 -11.98 15.37
N LEU A 379 25.20 -12.64 14.77
CA LEU A 379 25.30 -14.00 14.23
C LEU A 379 26.31 -14.07 13.07
N ALA A 380 26.26 -13.11 12.15
CA ALA A 380 27.15 -13.00 10.99
C ALA A 380 28.61 -12.77 11.40
N ARG A 381 28.83 -12.12 12.55
CA ARG A 381 30.13 -11.97 13.23
C ARG A 381 30.59 -13.22 14.00
N GLY A 382 29.81 -14.31 13.97
CA GLY A 382 30.18 -15.59 14.60
C GLY A 382 29.96 -15.65 16.11
N ARG A 383 29.25 -14.69 16.72
CA ARG A 383 29.05 -14.67 18.18
C ARG A 383 28.14 -15.80 18.65
N ARG A 384 28.33 -16.27 19.88
CA ARG A 384 27.46 -17.25 20.56
C ARG A 384 26.29 -16.55 21.24
N ASN A 385 25.16 -17.23 21.43
CA ASN A 385 23.94 -16.62 21.98
C ASN A 385 24.15 -15.91 23.32
N ARG A 386 25.02 -16.45 24.19
CA ARG A 386 25.40 -15.81 25.46
C ARG A 386 26.13 -14.47 25.27
N GLN A 387 26.95 -14.35 24.24
CA GLN A 387 27.68 -13.11 23.92
C GLN A 387 26.75 -12.09 23.27
N ILE A 388 25.85 -12.54 22.39
CA ILE A 388 24.81 -11.69 21.79
C ILE A 388 23.88 -11.14 22.89
N ALA A 389 23.52 -11.98 23.86
CA ALA A 389 22.69 -11.61 25.00
C ALA A 389 23.33 -10.50 25.84
N GLN A 390 24.64 -10.59 26.07
CA GLN A 390 25.42 -9.57 26.76
C GLN A 390 25.52 -8.27 25.97
N GLU A 391 25.84 -8.35 24.68
CA GLU A 391 25.98 -7.17 23.81
C GLU A 391 24.67 -6.39 23.66
N LEU A 392 23.57 -7.13 23.52
CA LEU A 392 22.26 -6.56 23.25
C LEU A 392 21.44 -6.34 24.53
N HIS A 393 22.01 -6.60 25.71
CA HIS A 393 21.34 -6.48 27.02
C HIS A 393 20.01 -7.23 27.13
N ILE A 394 19.96 -8.48 26.63
CA ILE A 394 18.78 -9.36 26.70
C ILE A 394 19.14 -10.74 27.26
N SER A 395 18.15 -11.56 27.57
CA SER A 395 18.39 -12.92 28.06
C SER A 395 18.88 -13.85 26.94
N GLU A 396 19.67 -14.88 27.28
CA GLU A 396 20.11 -15.89 26.31
C GLU A 396 18.93 -16.65 25.69
N SER A 397 17.84 -16.86 26.44
CA SER A 397 16.58 -17.40 25.94
C SER A 397 15.95 -16.50 24.87
N THR A 398 15.98 -15.18 25.06
CA THR A 398 15.49 -14.20 24.08
C THR A 398 16.32 -14.23 22.80
N VAL A 399 17.64 -14.42 22.90
CA VAL A 399 18.49 -14.60 21.71
C VAL A 399 18.16 -15.89 20.98
N LYS A 400 18.02 -17.02 21.67
CA LYS A 400 17.64 -18.30 21.04
C LYS A 400 16.33 -18.18 20.27
N PHE A 401 15.37 -17.45 20.82
CA PHE A 401 14.10 -17.14 20.18
C PHE A 401 14.28 -16.31 18.89
N HIS A 402 14.98 -15.18 18.95
CA HIS A 402 15.24 -14.37 17.74
C HIS A 402 15.99 -15.15 16.66
N VAL A 403 16.96 -16.00 17.03
CA VAL A 403 17.65 -16.87 16.07
C VAL A 403 16.68 -17.82 15.37
N ALA A 404 15.74 -18.43 16.10
CA ALA A 404 14.75 -19.33 15.48
C ALA A 404 13.85 -18.59 14.48
N ASN A 405 13.36 -17.39 14.83
CA ASN A 405 12.52 -16.58 13.95
C ASN A 405 13.28 -16.10 12.71
N ILE A 406 14.56 -15.72 12.86
CA ILE A 406 15.42 -15.34 11.73
C ILE A 406 15.54 -16.49 10.73
N LEU A 407 15.77 -17.71 11.22
CA LEU A 407 15.88 -18.89 10.37
C LEU A 407 14.56 -19.15 9.61
N GLU A 408 13.43 -19.07 10.32
CA GLU A 408 12.10 -19.25 9.72
C GLU A 408 11.78 -18.17 8.67
N LYS A 409 11.99 -16.88 9.01
CA LYS A 409 11.69 -15.75 8.13
C LYS A 409 12.58 -15.68 6.90
N LEU A 410 13.85 -16.09 7.01
CA LEU A 410 14.77 -16.19 5.89
C LEU A 410 14.64 -17.51 5.11
N GLY A 411 13.80 -18.45 5.57
CA GLY A 411 13.61 -19.75 4.94
C GLY A 411 14.84 -20.66 4.96
N VAL A 412 15.72 -20.47 5.96
CA VAL A 412 16.98 -21.20 6.10
C VAL A 412 16.96 -22.11 7.32
N THR A 413 17.76 -23.17 7.29
CA THR A 413 17.71 -24.25 8.31
C THR A 413 18.86 -24.19 9.31
N SER A 414 19.90 -23.42 9.00
CA SER A 414 21.09 -23.33 9.83
C SER A 414 21.55 -21.90 10.10
N ARG A 415 22.14 -21.70 11.28
CA ARG A 415 22.78 -20.42 11.65
C ARG A 415 23.87 -19.98 10.65
N GLY A 416 24.48 -20.93 9.94
CA GLY A 416 25.51 -20.67 8.95
C GLY A 416 24.92 -20.09 7.67
N GLU A 417 23.78 -20.62 7.21
CA GLU A 417 23.04 -20.09 6.07
C GLU A 417 22.55 -18.66 6.32
N ALA A 418 21.99 -18.39 7.50
CA ALA A 418 21.57 -17.03 7.87
C ALA A 418 22.75 -16.04 7.89
N ALA A 419 23.90 -16.46 8.44
CA ALA A 419 25.11 -15.63 8.43
C ALA A 419 25.62 -15.37 7.00
N ALA A 420 25.56 -16.36 6.10
CA ALA A 420 25.96 -16.20 4.70
C ALA A 420 25.04 -15.22 3.94
N LEU A 421 23.72 -15.27 4.19
CA LEU A 421 22.78 -14.30 3.65
C LEU A 421 23.08 -12.88 4.16
N ALA A 422 23.34 -12.71 5.45
CA ALA A 422 23.70 -11.42 6.02
C ALA A 422 24.94 -10.79 5.35
N HIS A 423 25.95 -11.60 5.02
CA HIS A 423 27.15 -11.16 4.28
C HIS A 423 26.87 -10.82 2.82
N THR A 424 25.94 -11.52 2.18
CA THR A 424 25.59 -11.31 0.76
C THR A 424 24.80 -10.01 0.55
N TRP A 425 23.97 -9.64 1.52
CA TRP A 425 23.03 -8.51 1.44
C TRP A 425 23.47 -7.28 2.26
N GLY A 426 24.71 -7.27 2.77
CA GLY A 426 25.32 -6.07 3.35
C GLY A 426 24.84 -5.69 4.76
N ALA A 427 24.30 -6.65 5.54
CA ALA A 427 23.87 -6.40 6.92
C ALA A 427 25.03 -6.09 7.87
N THR A 428 26.28 -6.37 7.49
CA THR A 428 27.47 -6.07 8.29
C THR A 428 27.97 -4.67 7.98
N GLY A 429 27.60 -3.69 8.79
CA GLY A 429 28.26 -2.38 8.80
C GLY A 429 29.76 -2.53 9.12
N SER A 430 30.61 -1.82 8.36
CA SER A 430 32.02 -1.58 8.69
C SER A 430 32.17 -0.75 9.95
#